data_AF-A0A9X2Y747-F1
#
_entry.id   AF-A0A9X2Y747-F1
#
_cell.length_a   1.000
_cell.length_b   1.000
_cell.length_c   1.000
_cell.angle_alpha   90.00
_cell.angle_beta   90.00
_cell.angle_gamma   90.00
#
_symmetry.space_group_name_H-M   'P 1'
#
loop_
_entity.id
_entity.type
_entity.pdbx_description
1 polymer ?
#
loop_
_entity_poly.entity_id
_entity_poly.type
_entity_poly.pdbx_seq_one_letter_code
_entity_poly.pdbx_strand_id
1 'polypeptide(L)'
;MPLTVESLSRFGHLHGRLTLPGGAVSVCGGLAIRMSDGTDWLNLYLPMGALTRTDPRIGGFPFGDDGGPSSLSWRAPLDGWLADVGAQVYREVDFRRAIIGFETDDAEIAAADGAVPERRSFGYLSPCDGELRYHLANV
;
A
#
# COMPACT_ATOMS: atom_id res chain seq x y z
N MET A 1 3.98 17.53 8.09
CA MET A 1 3.62 18.31 6.89
C MET A 1 2.11 18.39 6.80
N PRO A 2 1.54 19.51 6.28
CA PRO A 2 0.12 19.57 5.98
C PRO A 2 -0.21 18.66 4.79
N LEU A 3 -1.36 17.98 4.83
CA LEU A 3 -1.84 17.12 3.75
C LEU A 3 -2.41 17.99 2.62
N THR A 4 -1.52 18.52 1.79
CA THR A 4 -1.84 19.47 0.70
C THR A 4 -1.28 18.99 -0.62
N VAL A 5 -1.84 19.50 -1.72
CA VAL A 5 -1.30 19.28 -3.07
C VAL A 5 0.15 19.75 -3.15
N GLU A 6 0.47 20.91 -2.57
CA GLU A 6 1.85 21.44 -2.55
C GLU A 6 2.84 20.49 -1.87
N SER A 7 2.45 19.92 -0.73
CA SER A 7 3.23 18.90 -0.02
C SER A 7 3.49 17.67 -0.90
N LEU A 8 2.45 17.18 -1.59
CA LEU A 8 2.60 16.05 -2.51
C LEU A 8 3.51 16.41 -3.68
N SER A 9 3.31 17.55 -4.32
CA SER A 9 4.11 18.00 -5.46
C SER A 9 5.58 18.20 -5.10
N ARG A 10 5.86 18.70 -3.89
CA ARG A 10 7.24 18.99 -3.46
C ARG A 10 8.00 17.75 -3.02
N PHE A 11 7.34 16.81 -2.36
CA PHE A 11 8.03 15.71 -1.68
C PHE A 11 7.67 14.32 -2.23
N GLY A 12 6.66 14.21 -3.09
CA GLY A 12 6.08 12.93 -3.51
C GLY A 12 5.38 12.18 -2.38
N HIS A 13 5.55 12.60 -1.13
CA HIS A 13 5.21 11.84 0.06
C HIS A 13 4.26 12.62 0.96
N LEU A 14 3.12 12.01 1.25
CA LEU A 14 2.14 12.48 2.21
C LEU A 14 2.12 11.57 3.43
N HIS A 15 1.97 12.20 4.60
CA HIS A 15 1.72 11.51 5.86
C HIS A 15 0.40 12.02 6.44
N GLY A 16 -0.39 11.11 7.00
CA GLY A 16 -1.72 11.43 7.49
C GLY A 16 -2.14 10.59 8.68
N ARG A 17 -3.39 10.80 9.08
CA ARG A 17 -4.11 9.96 10.04
C ARG A 17 -5.43 9.55 9.41
N LEU A 18 -5.85 8.32 9.67
CA LEU A 18 -7.09 7.75 9.17
C LEU A 18 -7.75 6.89 10.24
N THR A 19 -9.05 6.69 10.09
CA THR A 19 -9.82 5.73 10.87
C THR A 19 -9.80 4.40 10.12
N LEU A 20 -9.23 3.36 10.73
CA LEU A 20 -9.20 2.00 10.21
C LEU A 20 -10.63 1.41 10.18
N PRO A 21 -10.89 0.34 9.41
CA PRO A 21 -12.19 -0.33 9.38
C PRO A 21 -12.73 -0.74 10.76
N GLY A 22 -11.84 -1.04 11.73
CA GLY A 22 -12.20 -1.34 13.12
C GLY A 22 -12.44 -0.12 14.03
N GLY A 23 -12.43 1.11 13.49
CA GLY A 23 -12.66 2.34 14.24
C GLY A 23 -11.42 2.93 14.94
N ALA A 24 -10.31 2.20 15.00
CA ALA A 24 -9.06 2.71 15.56
C ALA A 24 -8.42 3.76 14.64
N VAL A 25 -7.78 4.78 15.22
CA VAL A 25 -7.04 5.79 14.45
C VAL A 25 -5.58 5.37 14.32
N SER A 26 -5.08 5.31 13.09
CA SER A 26 -3.66 5.06 12.79
C SER A 26 -3.06 6.19 11.97
N VAL A 27 -1.73 6.28 11.98
CA VAL A 27 -1.00 7.06 10.98
C VAL A 27 -0.91 6.27 9.68
N CYS A 28 -0.67 6.98 8.58
CA CYS A 28 -0.50 6.41 7.25
C CYS A 28 0.49 7.21 6.43
N GLY A 29 0.92 6.63 5.31
CA GLY A 29 1.66 7.33 4.29
C GLY A 29 1.18 7.00 2.89
N GLY A 30 1.43 7.94 1.97
CA GLY A 30 1.21 7.79 0.54
C GLY A 30 2.37 8.39 -0.23
N LEU A 31 3.00 7.61 -1.11
CA LEU A 31 4.14 8.04 -1.91
C LEU A 31 3.80 7.92 -3.40
N ALA A 32 3.85 9.04 -4.11
CA ALA A 32 3.75 9.11 -5.56
C ALA A 32 5.16 9.17 -6.17
N ILE A 33 5.41 8.30 -7.14
CA ILE A 33 6.73 8.11 -7.75
C ILE A 33 6.59 8.28 -9.25
N ARG A 34 7.34 9.21 -9.82
CA ARG A 34 7.53 9.33 -11.26
C ARG A 34 8.73 8.50 -11.66
N MET A 35 8.49 7.45 -12.44
CA MET A 35 9.55 6.61 -12.99
C MET A 35 10.28 7.30 -14.14
N SER A 36 11.48 6.81 -14.47
CA SER A 36 12.33 7.36 -15.54
C SER A 36 11.69 7.23 -16.93
N ASP A 37 10.79 6.26 -17.13
CA ASP A 37 10.01 6.08 -18.36
C ASP A 37 8.78 7.00 -18.44
N GLY A 38 8.58 7.87 -17.44
CA GLY A 38 7.46 8.80 -17.36
C GLY A 38 6.21 8.24 -16.70
N THR A 39 6.18 6.97 -16.32
CA THR A 39 5.01 6.36 -15.65
C THR A 39 4.90 6.80 -14.20
N ASP A 40 3.66 6.93 -13.73
CA ASP A 40 3.35 7.25 -12.33
C ASP A 40 3.01 5.99 -11.55
N TRP A 41 3.59 5.88 -10.36
CA TRP A 41 3.37 4.81 -9.42
C TRP A 41 2.90 5.38 -8.10
N LEU A 42 2.14 4.57 -7.36
CA LEU A 42 1.61 4.91 -6.05
C LEU A 42 2.01 3.85 -5.02
N ASN A 43 2.32 4.29 -3.82
CA ASN A 43 2.47 3.42 -2.67
C ASN A 43 1.56 3.95 -1.55
N LEU A 44 0.67 3.11 -1.04
CA LEU A 44 -0.22 3.44 0.07
C LEU A 44 0.05 2.47 1.22
N TYR A 45 0.47 3.00 2.36
CA TYR A 45 0.92 2.15 3.45
C TYR A 45 0.44 2.58 4.84
N LEU A 46 0.35 1.59 5.72
CA LEU A 46 0.08 1.73 7.14
C LEU A 46 1.32 1.31 7.92
N PRO A 47 1.92 2.22 8.72
CA PRO A 47 3.09 1.87 9.50
C PRO A 47 2.86 0.73 10.49
N MET A 48 3.63 -0.36 10.41
CA MET A 48 3.50 -1.53 11.28
C MET A 48 3.56 -1.15 12.76
N GLY A 49 4.54 -0.33 13.14
CA GLY A 49 4.69 0.12 14.53
C GLY A 49 3.49 0.94 15.04
N ALA A 50 2.73 1.56 14.13
CA ALA A 50 1.47 2.20 14.49
C ALA A 50 0.32 1.20 14.65
N LEU A 51 0.25 0.21 13.78
CA LEU A 51 -0.77 -0.82 13.78
C LEU A 51 -0.65 -1.80 14.96
N THR A 52 0.56 -2.09 15.46
CA THR A 52 0.76 -2.97 16.64
C THR A 52 0.03 -2.46 17.88
N ARG A 53 -0.25 -1.15 17.98
CA ARG A 53 -1.06 -0.58 19.08
C ARG A 53 -2.55 -0.90 18.97
N THR A 54 -3.00 -1.34 17.80
CA THR A 54 -4.42 -1.62 17.49
C THR A 54 -4.70 -3.12 17.46
N ASP A 55 -3.70 -3.93 17.09
CA ASP A 55 -3.82 -5.38 17.05
C ASP A 55 -2.48 -6.04 17.44
N PRO A 56 -2.42 -6.76 18.58
CA PRO A 56 -1.20 -7.42 19.05
C PRO A 56 -0.62 -8.45 18.06
N ARG A 57 -1.44 -9.04 17.19
CA ARG A 57 -1.00 -10.04 16.20
C ARG A 57 0.05 -9.47 15.23
N ILE A 58 0.02 -8.15 15.02
CA ILE A 58 0.89 -7.43 14.09
C ILE A 58 2.32 -7.33 14.62
N GLY A 59 2.51 -7.25 15.94
CA GLY A 59 3.84 -7.11 16.54
C GLY A 59 4.78 -8.29 16.32
N GLY A 60 4.23 -9.47 15.95
CA GLY A 60 5.01 -10.65 15.59
C GLY A 60 5.26 -10.82 14.09
N PHE A 61 4.67 -9.98 13.22
CA PHE A 61 4.82 -10.10 11.77
C PHE A 61 6.20 -9.57 11.30
N PRO A 62 6.83 -10.17 10.26
CA PRO A 62 6.46 -11.42 9.58
C PRO A 62 7.10 -12.68 10.20
N PHE A 63 7.56 -12.60 11.45
CA PHE A 63 8.37 -13.64 12.08
C PHE A 63 7.57 -14.91 12.43
N GLY A 64 8.27 -16.05 12.46
CA GLY A 64 7.68 -17.39 12.67
C GLY A 64 7.46 -18.17 11.37
N ASP A 65 7.42 -19.50 11.46
CA ASP A 65 7.32 -20.40 10.28
C ASP A 65 6.02 -20.17 9.48
N ASP A 66 4.97 -19.68 10.12
CA ASP A 66 3.67 -19.35 9.54
C ASP A 66 3.36 -17.85 9.54
N GLY A 67 4.32 -16.98 9.89
CA GLY A 67 4.10 -15.54 10.09
C GLY A 67 3.59 -14.83 8.83
N GLY A 68 4.09 -15.22 7.65
CA GLY A 68 3.60 -14.73 6.35
C GLY A 68 2.17 -15.18 6.05
N PRO A 69 1.91 -16.49 5.88
CA PRO A 69 0.57 -16.99 5.56
C PRO A 69 -0.51 -16.63 6.60
N SER A 70 -0.21 -16.75 7.90
CA SER A 70 -1.15 -16.41 8.97
C SER A 70 -1.52 -14.93 8.97
N SER A 71 -0.62 -14.06 8.49
CA SER A 71 -0.87 -12.62 8.42
C SER A 71 -2.05 -12.26 7.55
N LEU A 72 -2.25 -13.00 6.44
CA LEU A 72 -3.28 -12.75 5.44
C LEU A 72 -4.68 -12.68 6.07
N SER A 73 -4.93 -13.44 7.14
CA SER A 73 -6.20 -13.44 7.86
C SER A 73 -6.56 -12.09 8.50
N TRP A 74 -5.56 -11.36 9.02
CA TRP A 74 -5.80 -10.08 9.72
C TRP A 74 -5.51 -8.87 8.84
N ARG A 75 -4.58 -8.98 7.88
CA ARG A 75 -4.22 -7.86 7.00
C ARG A 75 -5.12 -7.71 5.79
N ALA A 76 -5.78 -8.78 5.31
CA ALA A 76 -6.60 -8.69 4.10
C ALA A 76 -7.69 -7.60 4.16
N PRO A 77 -8.39 -7.37 5.29
CA PRO A 77 -9.30 -6.23 5.41
C PRO A 77 -8.61 -4.86 5.33
N LEU A 78 -7.38 -4.74 5.84
CA LEU A 78 -6.60 -3.50 5.78
C LEU A 78 -6.07 -3.25 4.36
N ASP A 79 -5.52 -4.28 3.72
CA ASP A 79 -5.07 -4.20 2.33
C ASP A 79 -6.25 -3.92 1.40
N GLY A 80 -7.38 -4.61 1.57
CA GLY A 80 -8.59 -4.35 0.78
C GLY A 80 -9.08 -2.90 0.92
N TRP A 81 -9.05 -2.37 2.14
CA TRP A 81 -9.38 -0.96 2.38
C TRP A 81 -8.39 0.01 1.70
N LEU A 82 -7.08 -0.27 1.74
CA LEU A 82 -6.09 0.50 0.98
C LEU A 82 -6.29 0.36 -0.54
N ALA A 83 -6.72 -0.81 -1.02
CA ALA A 83 -7.02 -1.05 -2.42
C ALA A 83 -8.18 -0.16 -2.88
N ASP A 84 -9.23 -0.04 -2.07
CA ASP A 84 -10.36 0.85 -2.34
C ASP A 84 -9.92 2.32 -2.40
N VAL A 85 -9.02 2.75 -1.52
CA VAL A 85 -8.42 4.10 -1.58
C VAL A 85 -7.65 4.29 -2.89
N GLY A 86 -6.81 3.32 -3.28
CA GLY A 86 -6.09 3.39 -4.55
C GLY A 86 -7.01 3.42 -5.77
N ALA A 87 -8.12 2.67 -5.74
CA ALA A 87 -9.13 2.71 -6.79
C ALA A 87 -9.86 4.06 -6.85
N GLN A 88 -10.10 4.72 -5.71
CA GLN A 88 -10.63 6.09 -5.69
C GLN A 88 -9.65 7.08 -6.34
N VAL A 89 -8.36 6.96 -6.05
CA VAL A 89 -7.32 7.80 -6.68
C VAL A 89 -7.30 7.57 -8.20
N TYR A 90 -7.33 6.30 -8.65
CA TYR A 90 -7.26 5.95 -10.07
C TYR A 90 -8.39 6.55 -10.91
N ARG A 91 -9.60 6.69 -10.33
CA ARG A 91 -10.74 7.32 -11.01
C ARG A 91 -10.52 8.81 -11.31
N GLU A 92 -9.66 9.47 -10.56
CA GLU A 92 -9.34 10.89 -10.72
C GLU A 92 -8.05 11.10 -11.52
N VAL A 93 -7.07 10.19 -11.35
CA VAL A 93 -5.78 10.25 -12.02
C VAL A 93 -5.21 8.85 -12.25
N ASP A 94 -4.87 8.56 -13.51
CA ASP A 94 -4.26 7.28 -13.87
C ASP A 94 -2.88 7.10 -13.24
N PHE A 95 -2.59 5.87 -12.83
CA PHE A 95 -1.24 5.41 -12.48
C PHE A 95 -0.97 4.04 -13.11
N ARG A 96 0.29 3.73 -13.39
CA ARG A 96 0.68 2.43 -13.96
C ARG A 96 0.56 1.31 -12.94
N ARG A 97 0.76 1.62 -11.67
CA ARG A 97 0.73 0.68 -10.56
C ARG A 97 0.51 1.35 -9.21
N ALA A 98 -0.17 0.67 -8.30
CA ALA A 98 -0.01 0.93 -6.88
C ALA A 98 0.46 -0.32 -6.11
N ILE A 99 1.25 -0.11 -5.06
CA ILE A 99 1.58 -1.12 -4.05
C ILE A 99 0.88 -0.72 -2.75
N ILE A 100 0.30 -1.71 -2.05
CA ILE A 100 -0.43 -1.49 -0.81
C ILE A 100 -0.01 -2.45 0.30
N GLY A 101 0.00 -1.95 1.53
CA GLY A 101 0.21 -2.75 2.73
C GLY A 101 0.92 -1.98 3.84
N PHE A 102 2.07 -2.50 4.27
CA PHE A 102 2.92 -1.89 5.30
C PHE A 102 4.01 -1.03 4.66
N GLU A 103 4.92 -0.46 5.46
CA GLU A 103 6.08 0.27 4.93
C GLU A 103 6.80 -0.61 3.88
N THR A 104 6.62 -0.29 2.60
CA THR A 104 7.27 -1.03 1.51
C THR A 104 8.69 -0.52 1.37
N ASP A 105 9.64 -1.41 1.10
CA ASP A 105 10.99 -0.99 0.75
C ASP A 105 11.00 -0.38 -0.67
N ASP A 106 11.76 0.70 -0.86
CA ASP A 106 12.03 1.29 -2.17
C ASP A 106 12.58 0.24 -3.15
N ALA A 107 13.27 -0.79 -2.65
CA ALA A 107 13.76 -1.91 -3.44
C ALA A 107 12.63 -2.78 -4.04
N GLU A 108 11.53 -3.00 -3.31
CA GLU A 108 10.38 -3.76 -3.82
C GLU A 108 9.57 -2.96 -4.82
N ILE A 109 9.53 -1.63 -4.66
CA ILE A 109 9.01 -0.73 -5.67
C ILE A 109 9.90 -0.81 -6.93
N ALA A 110 11.21 -0.69 -6.81
CA ALA A 110 12.11 -0.68 -7.96
C ALA A 110 12.19 -2.02 -8.71
N ALA A 111 12.05 -3.17 -8.02
CA ALA A 111 12.17 -4.49 -8.62
C ALA A 111 10.95 -4.92 -9.46
N ALA A 112 9.86 -4.18 -9.39
CA ALA A 112 8.60 -4.58 -9.99
C ALA A 112 8.54 -4.10 -11.46
N ASP A 113 9.27 -4.75 -12.37
CA ASP A 113 9.52 -4.46 -13.81
C ASP A 113 8.25 -4.42 -14.70
N GLY A 114 7.20 -3.72 -14.26
CA GLY A 114 5.90 -3.60 -14.94
C GLY A 114 4.96 -4.80 -14.79
N ALA A 115 5.44 -5.99 -14.38
CA ALA A 115 4.62 -7.18 -14.10
C ALA A 115 4.31 -7.34 -12.60
N VAL A 116 3.13 -7.87 -12.27
CA VAL A 116 2.77 -8.18 -10.87
C VAL A 116 3.44 -9.50 -10.49
N PRO A 117 4.23 -9.56 -9.41
CA PRO A 117 4.91 -10.80 -9.02
C PRO A 117 3.95 -11.95 -8.69
N GLU A 118 4.35 -13.18 -9.05
CA GLU A 118 3.58 -14.39 -8.74
C GLU A 118 3.50 -14.63 -7.23
N ARG A 119 4.62 -14.52 -6.51
CA ARG A 119 4.68 -14.45 -5.04
C ARG A 119 4.86 -13.01 -4.60
N ARG A 120 4.02 -12.56 -3.67
CA ARG A 120 3.96 -11.14 -3.28
C ARG A 120 3.60 -10.97 -1.80
N SER A 121 4.48 -10.25 -1.10
CA SER A 121 4.31 -9.80 0.29
C SER A 121 3.34 -8.64 0.42
N PHE A 122 2.98 -7.99 -0.68
CA PHE A 122 2.11 -6.80 -0.70
C PHE A 122 0.98 -6.96 -1.69
N GLY A 123 -0.07 -6.17 -1.50
CA GLY A 123 -1.13 -6.04 -2.49
C GLY A 123 -0.67 -5.15 -3.65
N TYR A 124 -1.19 -5.39 -4.85
CA TYR A 124 -0.90 -4.58 -6.03
C TYR A 124 -2.19 -4.14 -6.71
N LEU A 125 -2.22 -2.89 -7.17
CA LEU A 125 -3.22 -2.39 -8.10
C LEU A 125 -2.54 -2.20 -9.46
N SER A 126 -3.12 -2.74 -10.52
CA SER A 126 -2.59 -2.58 -11.88
C SER A 126 -3.73 -2.42 -12.89
N PRO A 127 -3.67 -1.44 -13.81
CA PRO A 127 -4.61 -1.36 -14.92
C PRO A 127 -4.51 -2.60 -15.82
N CYS A 128 -5.64 -3.22 -16.14
CA CYS A 128 -5.81 -4.35 -17.04
C CYS A 128 -7.08 -4.14 -17.84
N ASP A 129 -6.98 -4.06 -19.17
CA ASP A 129 -8.13 -3.89 -20.07
C ASP A 129 -8.99 -2.66 -19.77
N GLY A 130 -8.37 -1.57 -19.31
CA GLY A 130 -9.06 -0.33 -18.93
C GLY A 130 -9.66 -0.32 -17.52
N GLU A 131 -9.56 -1.43 -16.80
CA GLU A 131 -10.05 -1.57 -15.43
C GLU A 131 -8.90 -1.74 -14.44
N LEU A 132 -9.04 -1.19 -13.24
CA LEU A 132 -8.04 -1.35 -12.19
C LEU A 132 -8.24 -2.69 -11.48
N ARG A 133 -7.27 -3.60 -11.58
CA ARG A 133 -7.30 -4.91 -10.93
C ARG A 133 -6.52 -4.90 -9.61
N TYR A 134 -7.15 -5.40 -8.55
CA TYR A 134 -6.51 -5.66 -7.27
C TYR A 134 -5.97 -7.10 -7.19
N HIS A 135 -4.67 -7.24 -6.89
CA HIS A 135 -3.96 -8.50 -6.69
C HIS A 135 -3.55 -8.62 -5.22
N LEU A 136 -4.16 -9.55 -4.50
CA LEU A 136 -3.94 -9.75 -3.06
C LEU A 136 -2.56 -10.34 -2.78
N ALA A 137 -1.94 -9.98 -1.65
CA ALA A 137 -0.74 -10.68 -1.16
C ALA A 137 -0.98 -12.20 -1.00
N ASN A 138 0.05 -13.02 -1.22
CA ASN A 138 -0.07 -14.49 -1.25
C ASN A 138 1.19 -15.25 -0.77
N VAL A 139 1.90 -14.67 0.20
CA VAL A 139 3.15 -15.21 0.78
C VAL A 139 3.04 -16.63 1.32
#